data_AF-A0A0P7WYU2-F1
#
_entry.id   AF-A0A0P7WYU2-F1
#
_cell.length_a   1.000
_cell.length_b   1.000
_cell.length_c   1.000
_cell.angle_alpha   90.00
_cell.angle_beta   90.00
_cell.angle_gamma   90.00
#
_symmetry.space_group_name_H-M   'P 1'
#
loop_
_entity.id
_entity.type
_entity.pdbx_description
1 polymer ?
#
loop_
_entity_poly.entity_id
_entity_poly.type
_entity_poly.pdbx_seq_one_letter_code
_entity_poly.pdbx_strand_id
1 'polypeptide(L)'
;EILSFADDLLTGLGSSCVVAGKRYGDHPNAILYSVVFKCLEPDSLYKFTLSAIDSRGRRSESSFVFVRTSCPVVDDNTAEEIADKVYNLYNGYTSGKEQQTAYNTLMDIPPPMLYRVQHHYNSHYERFGDFVWRSEDELGPRKAHLILRRVENISRYCGALLRSTYIRSRTDTVPYVFCRSEEMRPPGSVWHSSLQEVHLSCVEKLMSVPRNTYGESKLR
;
A
#
# COMPACT_ATOMS: atom_id res chain seq x y z
N GLU A 1 8.91 -5.68 14.02
CA GLU A 1 10.18 -4.94 14.21
C GLU A 1 10.08 -4.08 15.46
N ILE A 2 11.20 -3.84 16.16
CA ILE A 2 11.27 -2.94 17.32
C ILE A 2 12.09 -1.73 16.90
N LEU A 3 11.60 -0.53 17.16
CA LEU A 3 12.24 0.73 16.77
C LEU A 3 12.36 1.65 18.00
N SER A 4 13.58 2.00 18.36
CA SER A 4 13.89 3.08 19.30
C SER A 4 13.69 4.42 18.60
N PHE A 5 12.81 5.26 19.15
CA PHE A 5 12.59 6.60 18.59
C PHE A 5 13.88 7.44 18.60
N ALA A 6 14.66 7.32 19.68
CA ALA A 6 15.94 8.01 19.81
C ALA A 6 16.99 7.42 18.86
N ASP A 7 17.30 6.14 19.03
CA ASP A 7 18.49 5.54 18.44
C ASP A 7 18.29 5.21 16.96
N ASP A 8 17.14 4.63 16.61
CA ASP A 8 16.89 4.15 15.25
C ASP A 8 16.32 5.25 14.34
N LEU A 9 15.41 6.09 14.87
CA LEU A 9 14.68 7.05 14.04
C LEU A 9 15.32 8.44 13.97
N LEU A 10 15.86 8.95 15.09
CA LEU A 10 16.45 10.29 15.14
C LEU A 10 17.95 10.31 14.81
N THR A 11 18.72 9.32 15.29
CA THR A 11 20.17 9.23 15.06
C THR A 11 20.58 8.24 13.96
N GLY A 12 19.75 7.23 13.67
CA GLY A 12 20.05 6.23 12.66
C GLY A 12 20.25 6.83 11.26
N LEU A 13 20.95 6.09 10.39
CA LEU A 13 21.03 6.36 8.95
C LEU A 13 19.60 6.25 8.38
N GLY A 14 18.84 7.34 8.49
CA GLY A 14 17.39 7.27 8.40
C GLY A 14 16.90 6.55 7.14
N SER A 15 16.02 5.58 7.36
CA SER A 15 15.35 4.84 6.31
C SER A 15 14.42 5.78 5.52
N SER A 16 14.34 5.60 4.20
CA SER A 16 13.34 6.29 3.39
C SER A 16 11.90 5.88 3.77
N CYS A 17 11.74 4.73 4.43
CA CYS A 17 10.46 4.13 4.75
C CYS A 17 9.88 4.55 6.10
N VAL A 18 10.71 4.97 7.07
CA VAL A 18 10.23 5.38 8.40
C VAL A 18 10.87 6.70 8.78
N VAL A 19 10.02 7.67 9.13
CA VAL A 19 10.47 9.01 9.49
C VAL A 19 9.88 9.42 10.82
N ALA A 20 10.70 10.01 11.69
CA ALA A 20 10.28 10.58 12.96
C ALA A 20 10.11 12.10 12.85
N GLY A 21 9.20 12.63 13.66
CA GLY A 21 8.94 14.05 13.81
C GLY A 21 8.66 14.40 15.27
N LYS A 22 8.99 15.63 15.63
CA LYS A 22 8.72 16.25 16.93
C LYS A 22 8.17 17.65 16.64
N ARG A 23 7.02 17.98 17.22
CA ARG A 23 6.42 19.33 17.17
C ARG A 23 6.09 19.78 18.60
N TYR A 24 6.19 21.07 18.86
CA TYR A 24 5.59 21.68 20.05
C TYR A 24 4.11 21.91 19.76
N GLY A 25 3.25 21.46 20.67
CA GLY A 25 1.81 21.70 20.62
C GLY A 25 1.44 23.09 21.10
N ASP A 26 0.13 23.37 21.14
CA ASP A 26 -0.40 24.69 21.49
C ASP A 26 -0.12 25.12 22.95
N HIS A 27 0.20 24.15 23.81
CA HIS A 27 0.58 24.41 25.20
C HIS A 27 2.11 24.33 25.36
N PRO A 28 2.74 25.25 26.13
CA PRO A 28 4.19 25.41 26.20
C PRO A 28 4.99 24.19 26.71
N ASN A 29 4.32 23.14 27.20
CA ASN A 29 4.94 21.89 27.65
C ASN A 29 4.42 20.62 26.92
N ALA A 30 3.53 20.77 25.93
CA ALA A 30 2.99 19.64 25.18
C ALA A 30 3.90 19.35 23.97
N ILE A 31 4.64 18.26 24.00
CA ILE A 31 5.46 17.80 22.87
C ILE A 31 4.71 16.68 22.16
N LEU A 32 4.52 16.85 20.84
CA LEU A 32 3.92 15.85 19.98
C LEU A 32 5.03 15.11 19.22
N TYR A 33 5.15 13.81 19.48
CA TYR A 33 5.99 12.91 18.71
C TYR A 33 5.16 12.22 17.62
N SER A 34 5.72 12.13 16.42
CA SER A 34 5.07 11.51 15.27
C SER A 34 6.02 10.55 14.57
N VAL A 35 5.48 9.46 14.03
CA VAL A 35 6.20 8.55 13.13
C VAL A 35 5.36 8.32 11.88
N VAL A 36 5.98 8.33 10.70
CA VAL A 36 5.31 8.04 9.42
C VAL A 36 5.99 6.84 8.77
N PHE A 37 5.20 5.82 8.45
CA PHE A 37 5.61 4.65 7.68
C PHE A 37 5.15 4.83 6.23
N LYS A 38 6.08 4.77 5.28
CA LYS A 38 5.85 5.05 3.85
C LYS A 38 5.84 3.82 2.95
N CYS A 39 6.37 2.70 3.44
CA CYS A 39 6.58 1.48 2.65
C CYS A 39 5.74 0.30 3.16
N LEU A 40 4.60 0.58 3.80
CA LEU A 40 3.69 -0.47 4.22
C LEU A 40 3.07 -1.13 2.98
N GLU A 41 2.86 -2.44 3.07
CA GLU A 41 2.16 -3.17 2.02
C GLU A 41 0.70 -2.73 1.98
N PRO A 42 0.12 -2.53 0.78
CA PRO A 42 -1.29 -2.23 0.63
C PRO A 42 -2.17 -3.45 0.97
N ASP A 43 -3.44 -3.20 1.30
CA ASP A 43 -4.42 -4.24 1.71
C ASP A 43 -4.00 -5.12 2.91
N SER A 44 -3.14 -4.59 3.77
CA SER A 44 -2.60 -5.30 4.93
C SER A 44 -3.08 -4.68 6.23
N LEU A 45 -3.24 -5.51 7.26
CA LEU A 45 -3.60 -5.09 8.62
C LEU A 45 -2.35 -5.05 9.48
N TYR A 46 -1.95 -3.86 9.92
CA TYR A 46 -0.79 -3.65 10.79
C TYR A 46 -1.23 -3.38 12.23
N LYS A 47 -0.45 -3.89 13.17
CA LYS A 47 -0.53 -3.56 14.59
C LYS A 47 0.70 -2.75 14.98
N PHE A 48 0.49 -1.52 15.43
CA PHE A 48 1.53 -0.68 16.00
C PHE A 48 1.38 -0.68 17.52
N THR A 49 2.48 -0.83 18.24
CA THR A 49 2.51 -0.82 19.71
C THR A 49 3.55 0.19 20.17
N LEU A 50 3.22 1.00 21.17
CA LEU A 50 4.07 2.05 21.71
C LEU A 50 4.20 1.89 23.23
N SER A 51 5.41 2.08 23.74
CA SER A 51 5.69 2.17 25.18
C SER A 51 6.77 3.22 25.41
N ALA A 52 6.61 4.05 26.45
CA ALA A 52 7.64 4.99 26.87
C ALA A 52 8.64 4.29 27.80
N ILE A 53 9.88 4.78 27.81
CA ILE A 53 10.95 4.35 28.73
C ILE A 53 11.44 5.60 29.46
N ASP A 54 11.42 5.57 30.80
CA ASP A 54 11.94 6.68 31.61
C ASP A 54 13.47 6.63 31.77
N SER A 55 14.06 7.65 32.40
CA SER A 55 15.51 7.74 32.62
C SER A 55 16.08 6.63 33.51
N ARG A 56 15.23 5.88 34.23
CA ARG A 56 15.60 4.72 35.05
C ARG A 56 15.38 3.39 34.31
N GLY A 57 14.97 3.44 33.05
CA GLY A 57 14.68 2.26 32.23
C GLY A 57 13.32 1.62 32.50
N ARG A 58 12.43 2.26 33.28
CA ARG A 58 11.08 1.74 33.55
C ARG A 58 10.20 1.96 32.33
N ARG A 59 9.40 0.94 32.00
CA ARG A 59 8.47 0.99 30.87
C ARG A 59 7.10 1.46 31.33
N SER A 60 6.46 2.30 30.52
CA SER A 60 5.03 2.57 30.67
C SER A 60 4.20 1.33 30.32
N GLU A 61 2.91 1.38 30.66
CA GLU A 61 1.92 0.53 30.00
C GLU A 61 1.98 0.75 28.48
N SER A 62 1.76 -0.32 27.71
CA SER A 62 1.81 -0.26 26.25
C SER A 62 0.46 0.18 25.69
N SER A 63 0.51 1.05 24.68
CA SER A 63 -0.64 1.41 23.85
C SER A 63 -0.51 0.75 22.48
N PHE A 64 -1.63 0.53 21.80
CA PHE A 64 -1.61 -0.05 20.45
C PHE A 64 -2.70 0.51 19.54
N VAL A 65 -2.45 0.42 18.24
CA VAL A 65 -3.40 0.79 17.18
C VAL A 65 -3.35 -0.27 16.08
N PHE A 66 -4.52 -0.63 15.56
CA PHE A 66 -4.64 -1.43 14.33
C PHE A 66 -4.95 -0.50 13.16
N VAL A 67 -4.21 -0.65 12.06
CA VAL A 67 -4.39 0.16 10.85
C VAL A 67 -4.48 -0.77 9.65
N ARG A 68 -5.56 -0.66 8.87
CA ARG A 68 -5.65 -1.29 7.55
C ARG A 68 -5.13 -0.32 6.51
N THR A 69 -4.14 -0.74 5.73
CA THR A 69 -3.67 0.05 4.58
C THR A 69 -4.71 0.04 3.46
N SER A 70 -4.74 1.10 2.66
CA SER A 70 -5.67 1.20 1.53
C SER A 70 -5.40 0.12 0.48
N CYS A 71 -6.40 -0.18 -0.35
CA CYS A 71 -6.20 -1.06 -1.49
C CYS A 71 -5.16 -0.47 -2.46
N PRO A 72 -4.43 -1.32 -3.20
CA PRO A 72 -3.52 -0.87 -4.24
C PRO A 72 -4.24 0.01 -5.27
N VAL A 73 -3.55 1.04 -5.76
CA VAL A 73 -4.11 1.91 -6.80
C VAL A 73 -4.25 1.15 -8.10
N VAL A 74 -5.39 1.34 -8.77
CA VAL A 74 -5.76 0.65 -10.00
C VAL A 74 -6.11 1.70 -11.05
N ASP A 75 -5.54 1.55 -12.24
CA ASP A 75 -5.94 2.33 -13.40
C ASP A 75 -7.10 1.60 -14.10
N ASP A 76 -8.30 2.16 -13.92
CA ASP A 76 -9.54 1.53 -14.35
C ASP A 76 -9.67 1.47 -15.88
N ASN A 77 -9.20 2.50 -16.59
CA ASN A 77 -9.25 2.55 -18.05
C ASN A 77 -8.32 1.49 -18.64
N THR A 78 -7.09 1.42 -18.13
CA THR A 78 -6.12 0.39 -18.55
C THR A 78 -6.65 -1.02 -18.25
N ALA A 79 -7.36 -1.22 -17.14
CA ALA A 79 -7.97 -2.52 -16.83
C ALA A 79 -9.09 -2.89 -17.82
N GLU A 80 -9.92 -1.93 -18.23
CA GLU A 80 -10.97 -2.15 -19.25
C GLU A 80 -10.35 -2.47 -20.62
N GLU A 81 -9.34 -1.69 -21.05
CA GLU A 81 -8.62 -1.93 -22.31
C GLU A 81 -7.97 -3.33 -22.36
N ILE A 82 -7.41 -3.79 -21.24
CA ILE A 82 -6.84 -5.14 -21.15
C ILE A 82 -7.94 -6.20 -21.23
N ALA A 83 -9.11 -5.99 -20.62
CA ALA A 83 -10.22 -6.93 -20.70
C ALA A 83 -10.69 -7.10 -22.16
N ASP A 84 -10.87 -5.99 -22.88
CA ASP A 84 -11.23 -5.99 -24.30
C ASP A 84 -10.16 -6.68 -25.16
N LYS A 85 -8.88 -6.39 -24.89
CA LYS A 85 -7.75 -7.03 -25.58
C LYS A 85 -7.76 -8.54 -25.36
N VAL A 86 -7.96 -9.01 -24.13
CA VAL A 86 -7.98 -10.44 -23.80
C VAL A 86 -9.17 -11.13 -24.46
N TYR A 87 -10.35 -10.51 -24.45
CA TYR A 87 -11.52 -11.01 -25.17
C TYR A 87 -11.26 -11.19 -26.67
N ASN A 88 -10.65 -10.19 -27.31
CA ASN A 88 -10.30 -10.28 -28.73
C ASN A 88 -9.28 -11.38 -29.02
N LEU A 89 -8.29 -11.59 -28.14
CA LEU A 89 -7.31 -12.68 -28.27
C LEU A 89 -7.95 -14.07 -28.11
N TYR A 90 -8.97 -14.19 -27.26
CA TYR A 90 -9.73 -15.44 -27.10
C TYR A 90 -10.63 -15.71 -28.31
N ASN A 91 -11.29 -14.69 -28.85
CA ASN A 91 -12.13 -14.82 -30.04
C ASN A 91 -11.36 -15.08 -31.36
N GLY A 92 -10.05 -14.84 -31.40
CA GLY A 92 -9.24 -14.94 -32.63
C GLY A 92 -9.08 -16.34 -33.24
N TYR A 93 -9.66 -17.39 -32.64
CA TYR A 93 -9.43 -18.80 -33.00
C TYR A 93 -7.93 -19.18 -32.95
N THR A 94 -7.31 -18.74 -31.85
CA THR A 94 -6.13 -19.28 -31.16
C THR A 94 -4.95 -19.74 -32.00
N SER A 95 -4.23 -18.77 -32.58
CA SER A 95 -2.80 -18.95 -32.78
C SER A 95 -2.11 -19.13 -31.42
N GLY A 96 -1.17 -20.08 -31.30
CA GLY A 96 -0.39 -20.26 -30.07
C GLY A 96 0.34 -18.96 -29.61
N LYS A 97 0.58 -18.03 -30.54
CA LYS A 97 1.11 -16.69 -30.24
C LYS A 97 0.11 -15.82 -29.48
N GLU A 98 -1.18 -15.87 -29.84
CA GLU A 98 -2.25 -15.10 -29.20
C GLU A 98 -2.50 -15.61 -27.79
N GLN A 99 -2.55 -16.94 -27.62
CA GLN A 99 -2.64 -17.57 -26.30
C GLN A 99 -1.49 -17.13 -25.38
N GLN A 100 -0.26 -17.16 -25.89
CA GLN A 100 0.90 -16.76 -25.10
C GLN A 100 0.89 -15.25 -24.79
N THR A 101 0.40 -14.42 -25.72
CA THR A 101 0.26 -12.97 -25.53
C THR A 101 -0.81 -12.64 -24.49
N ALA A 102 -1.96 -13.33 -24.50
CA ALA A 102 -3.00 -13.18 -23.50
C ALA A 102 -2.48 -13.59 -22.11
N TYR A 103 -1.83 -14.77 -22.02
CA TYR A 103 -1.24 -15.25 -20.78
C TYR A 103 -0.19 -14.29 -20.22
N ASN A 104 0.74 -13.79 -21.05
CA ASN A 104 1.76 -12.84 -20.61
C ASN A 104 1.12 -11.53 -20.13
N THR A 105 0.17 -10.97 -20.90
CA THR A 105 -0.53 -9.74 -20.52
C THR A 105 -1.18 -9.85 -19.13
N LEU A 106 -1.83 -10.99 -18.83
CA LEU A 106 -2.48 -11.23 -17.54
C LEU A 106 -1.47 -11.51 -16.40
N MET A 107 -0.28 -12.04 -16.71
CA MET A 107 0.78 -12.30 -15.74
C MET A 107 1.64 -11.08 -15.43
N ASP A 108 1.76 -10.15 -16.37
CA ASP A 108 2.61 -8.96 -16.23
C ASP A 108 1.93 -7.87 -15.38
N ILE A 109 0.60 -7.90 -15.23
CA ILE A 109 -0.14 -6.95 -14.41
C ILE A 109 -0.26 -7.37 -12.93
N PRO A 110 -0.29 -6.43 -11.98
CA PRO A 110 -0.39 -6.76 -10.56
C PRO A 110 -1.78 -7.37 -10.23
N PRO A 111 -1.90 -8.21 -9.18
CA PRO A 111 -3.16 -8.89 -8.85
C PRO A 111 -4.41 -7.99 -8.74
N PRO A 112 -4.36 -6.78 -8.14
CA PRO A 112 -5.51 -5.87 -8.09
C PRO A 112 -5.96 -5.40 -9.47
N MET A 113 -5.02 -5.17 -10.40
CA MET A 113 -5.34 -4.88 -11.79
C MET A 113 -5.96 -6.09 -12.47
N LEU A 114 -5.42 -7.30 -12.26
CA LEU A 114 -5.98 -8.54 -12.80
C LEU A 114 -7.42 -8.79 -12.31
N TYR A 115 -7.69 -8.53 -11.03
CA TYR A 115 -9.04 -8.62 -10.48
C TYR A 115 -9.99 -7.60 -11.12
N ARG A 116 -9.48 -6.41 -11.43
CA ARG A 116 -10.26 -5.39 -12.13
C ARG A 116 -10.51 -5.75 -13.60
N VAL A 117 -9.53 -6.32 -14.29
CA VAL A 117 -9.67 -6.89 -15.64
C VAL A 117 -10.76 -7.97 -15.64
N GLN A 118 -10.74 -8.88 -14.67
CA GLN A 118 -11.77 -9.91 -14.52
C GLN A 118 -13.16 -9.29 -14.34
N HIS A 119 -13.29 -8.23 -13.53
CA HIS A 119 -14.55 -7.53 -13.34
C HIS A 119 -15.08 -6.93 -14.65
N HIS A 120 -14.25 -6.21 -15.41
CA HIS A 120 -14.64 -5.63 -16.70
C HIS A 120 -14.97 -6.70 -17.74
N TYR A 121 -14.14 -7.74 -17.84
CA TYR A 121 -14.37 -8.85 -18.76
C TYR A 121 -15.75 -9.48 -18.51
N ASN A 122 -16.07 -9.79 -17.25
CA ASN A 122 -17.37 -10.38 -16.92
C ASN A 122 -18.52 -9.39 -17.15
N SER A 123 -18.32 -8.10 -16.86
CA SER A 123 -19.34 -7.08 -17.11
C SER A 123 -19.76 -7.01 -18.58
N HIS A 124 -18.81 -7.18 -19.51
CA HIS A 124 -19.06 -7.02 -20.95
C HIS A 124 -19.33 -8.35 -21.67
N TYR A 125 -18.67 -9.42 -21.27
CA TYR A 125 -18.53 -10.64 -22.07
C TYR A 125 -19.00 -11.93 -21.40
N GLU A 126 -19.51 -11.89 -20.16
CA GLU A 126 -19.95 -13.09 -19.43
C GLU A 126 -21.01 -13.90 -20.21
N ARG A 127 -21.82 -13.26 -21.06
CA ARG A 127 -22.76 -13.94 -21.97
C ARG A 127 -22.11 -14.94 -22.92
N PHE A 128 -20.82 -14.76 -23.22
CA PHE A 128 -20.04 -15.63 -24.08
C PHE A 128 -19.15 -16.60 -23.29
N GLY A 129 -19.31 -16.66 -21.97
CA GLY A 129 -18.48 -17.41 -21.04
C GLY A 129 -17.75 -16.46 -20.10
N ASP A 130 -17.78 -16.76 -18.80
CA ASP A 130 -17.07 -15.94 -17.81
C ASP A 130 -15.55 -16.03 -17.99
N PHE A 131 -14.82 -15.06 -17.43
CA PHE A 131 -13.37 -14.94 -17.54
C PHE A 131 -12.62 -16.19 -17.09
N VAL A 132 -13.08 -16.85 -16.02
CA VAL A 132 -12.43 -18.04 -15.46
C VAL A 132 -12.53 -19.18 -16.46
N TRP A 133 -13.76 -19.46 -16.88
CA TRP A 133 -14.08 -20.55 -17.79
C TRP A 133 -13.44 -20.33 -19.15
N ARG A 134 -13.49 -19.11 -19.70
CA ARG A 134 -12.83 -18.78 -20.97
C ARG A 134 -11.31 -18.82 -20.89
N SER A 135 -10.72 -18.40 -19.78
CA SER A 135 -9.28 -18.54 -19.59
C SER A 135 -8.84 -20.00 -19.60
N GLU A 136 -9.64 -20.90 -19.02
CA GLU A 136 -9.36 -22.33 -19.00
C GLU A 136 -9.53 -22.99 -20.37
N ASP A 137 -10.58 -22.61 -21.11
CA ASP A 137 -10.85 -23.10 -22.47
C ASP A 137 -9.71 -22.70 -23.44
N GLU A 138 -9.31 -21.42 -23.42
CA GLU A 138 -8.37 -20.88 -24.41
C GLU A 138 -6.90 -21.07 -24.04
N LEU A 139 -6.55 -21.14 -22.75
CA LEU A 139 -5.16 -21.25 -22.27
C LEU A 139 -4.84 -22.61 -21.64
N GLY A 140 -5.85 -23.42 -21.38
CA GLY A 140 -5.73 -24.68 -20.65
C GLY A 140 -5.68 -24.51 -19.12
N PRO A 141 -5.98 -25.59 -18.38
CA PRO A 141 -6.22 -25.57 -16.93
C PRO A 141 -5.03 -25.06 -16.13
N ARG A 142 -3.80 -25.43 -16.53
CA ARG A 142 -2.59 -25.04 -15.79
C ARG A 142 -2.34 -23.53 -15.84
N LYS A 143 -2.49 -22.91 -17.01
CA LYS A 143 -2.26 -21.47 -17.18
C LYS A 143 -3.38 -20.67 -16.52
N ALA A 144 -4.63 -21.08 -16.71
CA ALA A 144 -5.78 -20.46 -16.06
C ALA A 144 -5.65 -20.51 -14.53
N HIS A 145 -5.32 -21.66 -13.95
CA HIS A 145 -5.14 -21.78 -12.50
C HIS A 145 -4.05 -20.85 -11.95
N LEU A 146 -2.92 -20.69 -12.66
CA LEU A 146 -1.89 -19.74 -12.25
C LEU A 146 -2.39 -18.28 -12.27
N ILE A 147 -3.24 -17.91 -13.22
CA ILE A 147 -3.84 -16.57 -13.30
C ILE A 147 -4.76 -16.36 -12.11
N LEU A 148 -5.67 -17.30 -11.87
CA LEU A 148 -6.69 -17.21 -10.81
C LEU A 148 -6.07 -17.19 -9.42
N ARG A 149 -5.00 -17.96 -9.18
CA ARG A 149 -4.31 -17.97 -7.89
C ARG A 149 -3.76 -16.60 -7.50
N ARG A 150 -3.46 -15.72 -8.46
CA ARG A 150 -2.95 -14.36 -8.16
C ARG A 150 -4.01 -13.52 -7.47
N VAL A 151 -5.28 -13.68 -7.83
CA VAL A 151 -6.37 -12.86 -7.26
C VAL A 151 -6.91 -13.39 -5.94
N GLU A 152 -6.57 -14.63 -5.54
CA GLU A 152 -6.99 -15.22 -4.26
C GLU A 152 -6.45 -14.47 -3.04
N ASN A 153 -5.29 -13.81 -3.17
CA ASN A 153 -4.66 -13.09 -2.06
C ASN A 153 -5.26 -11.69 -1.82
N ILE A 154 -6.23 -11.25 -2.63
CA ILE A 154 -6.91 -9.98 -2.44
C ILE A 154 -7.89 -10.12 -1.27
N SER A 155 -7.83 -9.21 -0.31
CA SER A 155 -8.73 -9.29 0.84
C SER A 155 -10.18 -9.10 0.42
N ARG A 156 -11.10 -9.60 1.25
CA ARG A 156 -12.53 -9.39 1.05
C ARG A 156 -12.90 -7.90 0.98
N TYR A 157 -12.21 -7.05 1.72
CA TYR A 157 -12.44 -5.61 1.73
C TYR A 157 -12.08 -4.98 0.37
N CYS A 158 -10.88 -5.25 -0.13
CA CYS A 158 -10.46 -4.73 -1.43
C CYS A 158 -11.20 -5.40 -2.59
N GLY A 159 -11.51 -6.68 -2.51
CA GLY A 159 -12.34 -7.37 -3.48
C GLY A 159 -13.73 -6.75 -3.62
N ALA A 160 -14.34 -6.28 -2.51
CA ALA A 160 -15.61 -5.55 -2.58
C ALA A 160 -15.45 -4.19 -3.27
N LEU A 161 -14.42 -3.42 -2.91
CA LEU A 161 -14.17 -2.10 -3.49
C LEU A 161 -13.76 -2.15 -4.97
N LEU A 162 -12.98 -3.16 -5.37
CA LEU A 162 -12.54 -3.34 -6.75
C LEU A 162 -13.66 -3.79 -7.70
N ARG A 163 -14.83 -4.15 -7.17
CA ARG A 163 -16.07 -4.40 -7.94
C ARG A 163 -16.95 -3.16 -8.10
N SER A 164 -16.49 -1.98 -7.66
CA SER A 164 -17.22 -0.71 -7.86
C SER A 164 -17.44 -0.44 -9.34
N THR A 165 -18.46 0.34 -9.70
CA THR A 165 -18.76 0.60 -11.12
C THR A 165 -17.62 1.37 -11.83
N TYR A 166 -17.00 2.32 -11.15
CA TYR A 166 -15.80 3.02 -11.60
C TYR A 166 -14.81 3.19 -10.46
N ILE A 167 -13.54 3.27 -10.82
CA ILE A 167 -12.44 3.60 -9.93
C ILE A 167 -11.65 4.74 -10.55
N ARG A 168 -11.43 5.82 -9.79
CA ARG A 168 -10.58 6.93 -10.21
C ARG A 168 -9.36 7.03 -9.31
N SER A 169 -8.18 7.09 -9.89
CA SER A 169 -6.96 7.40 -9.16
C SER A 169 -6.85 8.92 -8.93
N ARG A 170 -6.45 9.29 -7.72
CA ARG A 170 -6.06 10.66 -7.37
C ARG A 170 -4.79 10.61 -6.53
N THR A 171 -4.03 11.70 -6.52
CA THR A 171 -2.84 11.82 -5.70
C THR A 171 -3.04 12.96 -4.72
N ASP A 172 -3.12 12.62 -3.44
CA ASP A 172 -3.19 13.61 -2.37
C ASP A 172 -1.77 14.04 -1.96
N THR A 173 -1.58 15.30 -1.58
CA THR A 173 -0.29 15.78 -1.06
C THR A 173 -0.44 16.10 0.43
N VAL A 174 0.33 15.42 1.28
CA VAL A 174 0.20 15.51 2.74
C VAL A 174 1.51 16.01 3.36
N PRO A 175 1.49 17.07 4.20
CA PRO A 175 2.68 17.51 4.91
C PRO A 175 3.03 16.56 6.07
N TYR A 176 4.32 16.40 6.34
CA TYR A 176 4.84 15.69 7.50
C TYR A 176 6.13 16.32 8.00
N VAL A 177 6.45 16.14 9.29
CA VAL A 177 7.73 16.60 9.85
C VAL A 177 8.75 15.50 9.83
N PHE A 178 9.95 15.88 9.43
CA PHE A 178 11.13 15.07 9.47
C PHE A 178 12.14 15.71 10.41
N CYS A 179 12.42 15.07 11.55
CA CYS A 179 13.42 15.51 12.50
C CYS A 179 14.62 14.56 12.52
N ARG A 180 15.82 15.11 12.68
CA ARG A 180 17.05 14.36 12.95
C ARG A 180 17.81 14.96 14.12
N SER A 181 18.54 14.11 14.84
CA SER A 181 19.48 14.54 15.86
C SER A 181 20.65 15.26 15.22
N GLU A 182 21.01 16.44 15.73
CA GLU A 182 22.22 17.15 15.32
C GLU A 182 23.46 16.64 16.08
N GLU A 183 23.26 16.05 17.27
CA GLU A 183 24.35 15.47 18.05
C GLU A 183 24.69 14.06 17.57
N MET A 184 25.93 13.90 17.10
CA MET A 184 26.52 12.61 16.75
C MET A 184 27.19 12.04 18.01
N ARG A 185 26.50 11.16 18.73
CA ARG A 185 27.04 10.55 19.95
C ARG A 185 28.09 9.48 19.63
N PRO A 186 29.11 9.32 20.50
CA PRO A 186 30.04 8.19 20.40
C PRO A 186 29.31 6.86 20.65
N PRO A 187 29.63 5.80 19.90
CA PRO A 187 29.00 4.49 20.05
C PRO A 187 29.31 3.91 21.44
N GLY A 188 28.27 3.45 22.16
CA GLY A 188 28.39 2.82 23.48
C GLY A 188 27.91 3.67 24.68
N SER A 189 27.48 4.91 24.47
CA SER A 189 26.84 5.75 25.48
C SER A 189 25.38 5.36 25.68
N VAL A 190 25.01 4.92 26.90
CA VAL A 190 23.62 4.66 27.28
C VAL A 190 22.87 5.99 27.38
N TRP A 191 21.69 6.06 26.77
CA TRP A 191 20.83 7.23 26.80
C TRP A 191 20.38 7.55 28.24
N HIS A 192 21.00 8.56 28.87
CA HIS A 192 20.62 9.05 30.21
C HIS A 192 19.90 10.42 30.18
N SER A 193 19.80 11.05 29.01
CA SER A 193 19.18 12.38 28.82
C SER A 193 17.69 12.29 28.48
N SER A 194 16.91 13.29 28.88
CA SER A 194 15.50 13.38 28.50
C SER A 194 15.34 13.52 26.98
N LEU A 195 14.44 12.73 26.36
CA LEU A 195 14.10 12.85 24.93
C LEU A 195 13.57 14.25 24.56
N GLN A 196 13.07 14.98 25.56
CA GLN A 196 12.57 16.33 25.37
C GLN A 196 13.69 17.35 25.14
N GLU A 197 14.86 17.13 25.74
CA GLU A 197 16.00 18.06 25.75
C GLU A 197 16.91 17.91 24.53
N VAL A 198 16.72 16.86 23.73
CA VAL A 198 17.56 16.62 22.54
C VAL A 198 17.34 17.71 21.49
N HIS A 199 18.44 18.29 21.04
CA HIS A 199 18.47 19.25 19.94
C HIS A 199 18.24 18.55 18.61
N LEU A 200 17.12 18.88 17.96
CA LEU A 200 16.70 18.27 16.70
C LEU A 200 16.60 19.32 15.59
N SER A 201 17.14 18.99 14.42
CA SER A 201 16.86 19.71 13.19
C SER A 201 15.60 19.14 12.56
N CYS A 202 14.53 19.94 12.52
CA CYS A 202 13.22 19.53 12.01
C CYS A 202 12.86 20.33 10.76
N VAL A 203 12.44 19.62 9.70
CA VAL A 203 11.97 20.22 8.45
C VAL A 203 10.60 19.67 8.07
N GLU A 204 9.73 20.53 7.56
CA GLU A 204 8.47 20.10 6.95
C GLU A 204 8.72 19.61 5.52
N LYS A 205 8.14 18.47 5.18
CA LYS A 205 8.22 17.84 3.87
C LYS A 205 6.83 17.44 3.40
N LEU A 206 6.66 17.31 2.09
CA LEU A 206 5.42 16.86 1.48
C LEU A 206 5.56 15.41 1.01
N MET A 207 4.48 14.65 1.12
CA MET A 207 4.36 13.28 0.63
C MET A 207 3.19 13.18 -0.34
N SER A 208 3.45 12.66 -1.53
CA SER A 208 2.42 12.31 -2.51
C SER A 208 1.86 10.92 -2.18
N VAL A 209 0.55 10.83 -1.96
CA VAL A 209 -0.15 9.61 -1.58
C VAL A 209 -1.18 9.27 -2.65
N PRO A 210 -0.92 8.28 -3.51
CA PRO A 210 -1.88 7.85 -4.51
C PRO A 210 -3.04 7.10 -3.81
N ARG A 211 -4.27 7.40 -4.21
CA ARG A 211 -5.50 6.82 -3.67
C ARG A 211 -6.49 6.49 -4.77
N ASN A 212 -7.25 5.43 -4.56
CA ASN A 212 -8.46 5.16 -5.32
C ASN A 212 -9.63 5.95 -4.74
N THR A 213 -10.50 6.42 -5.63
CA THR A 213 -11.84 6.89 -5.34
C THR A 213 -12.81 5.92 -6.00
N TYR A 214 -13.74 5.39 -5.23
CA TYR A 214 -14.69 4.36 -5.64
C TYR A 214 -16.08 4.96 -5.72
N GLY A 215 -16.89 4.57 -6.70
CA GLY A 215 -18.31 4.94 -6.67
C GLY A 215 -19.22 4.19 -7.64
N GLU A 216 -20.46 4.68 -7.70
CA GLU A 216 -21.59 4.09 -8.45
C GLU A 216 -21.96 4.80 -9.78
N SER A 217 -21.59 6.08 -9.96
CA SER A 217 -21.65 6.78 -11.25
C SER A 217 -20.45 7.71 -11.50
N LYS A 218 -19.94 7.80 -12.75
CA LYS A 218 -18.79 8.65 -13.13
C LYS A 218 -18.96 10.17 -12.83
N LEU A 219 -20.16 10.61 -12.43
CA LEU A 219 -20.54 12.02 -12.26
C LEU A 219 -20.45 12.55 -10.81
N ARG A 220 -20.10 11.72 -9.82
CA ARG A 220 -19.95 12.17 -8.41
C ARG A 220 -18.72 11.60 -7.72
#